data_AF-A0A4S2CWY5-F1
#
_entry.id   AF-A0A4S2CWY5-F1
#
_cell.length_a   1.000
_cell.length_b   1.000
_cell.length_c   1.000
_cell.angle_alpha   90.00
_cell.angle_beta   90.00
_cell.angle_gamma   90.00
#
_symmetry.space_group_name_H-M   'P 1'
#
loop_
_entity.id
_entity.type
_entity.pdbx_description
1 polymer ?
#
loop_
_entity_poly.entity_id
_entity_poly.type
_entity_poly.pdbx_seq_one_letter_code
_entity_poly.pdbx_strand_id
1 'polypeptide(L)'
;MLLPGRRPPFDARISAPRVPAPLSVSHLEPGGIVLSEGLARQTIPFDDHGPRCDNPALFDALRKLNADGIPFQYQPQVVDAPARLMAWWQETGRLADTFSEIAWLSPEQWRITSIPVPVQGVMGWDGRAGPFAG
;
A
#
# COMPACT_ATOMS: atom_id res chain seq x y z
N MET A 1 4.14 -9.42 -9.40
CA MET A 1 4.72 -10.06 -8.20
C MET A 1 3.70 -11.01 -7.63
N LEU A 2 4.10 -12.22 -7.23
CA LEU A 2 3.27 -13.11 -6.42
C LEU A 2 3.59 -12.78 -4.96
N LEU A 3 2.62 -12.23 -4.23
CA LEU A 3 2.75 -12.06 -2.78
C LEU A 3 2.54 -13.43 -2.13
N PRO A 4 3.49 -13.94 -1.32
CA PRO A 4 3.34 -15.22 -0.66
C PRO A 4 2.13 -15.20 0.29
N GLY A 5 1.52 -16.37 0.52
CA GLY A 5 0.31 -16.50 1.34
C GLY A 5 -0.99 -16.05 0.65
N ARG A 6 -0.95 -15.60 -0.62
CA ARG A 6 -2.12 -15.12 -1.36
C ARG A 6 -2.25 -15.84 -2.70
N ARG A 7 -3.49 -16.22 -3.08
CA ARG A 7 -3.76 -16.83 -4.38
C ARG A 7 -4.41 -15.80 -5.31
N PRO A 8 -3.88 -15.59 -6.53
CA PRO A 8 -4.63 -14.89 -7.57
C PRO A 8 -5.89 -15.70 -7.97
N PRO A 9 -6.90 -15.06 -8.54
CA PRO A 9 -6.93 -13.64 -8.92
C PRO A 9 -7.18 -12.72 -7.72
N PHE A 10 -6.49 -11.58 -7.71
CA PHE A 10 -6.88 -10.46 -6.85
C PHE A 10 -8.09 -9.78 -7.49
N ASP A 11 -9.00 -9.28 -6.66
CA ASP A 11 -10.06 -8.41 -7.14
C ASP A 11 -9.44 -7.11 -7.65
N ALA A 12 -9.73 -6.75 -8.89
CA ALA A 12 -9.12 -5.62 -9.56
C ALA A 12 -10.13 -4.89 -10.45
N ARG A 13 -10.19 -3.57 -10.29
CA ARG A 13 -11.02 -2.68 -11.09
C ARG A 13 -10.15 -1.78 -11.96
N ILE A 14 -10.36 -1.83 -13.26
CA ILE A 14 -9.73 -0.94 -14.24
C ILE A 14 -10.66 0.23 -14.51
N SER A 15 -10.12 1.44 -14.58
CA SER A 15 -10.87 2.64 -14.92
C SER A 15 -11.26 2.66 -16.40
N ALA A 16 -12.34 3.36 -16.74
CA ALA A 16 -12.52 3.82 -18.10
C ALA A 16 -11.37 4.80 -18.46
N PRO A 17 -11.03 4.96 -19.76
CA PRO A 17 -10.05 5.95 -20.19
C PRO A 17 -10.45 7.37 -19.74
N ARG A 18 -9.44 8.17 -19.37
CA ARG A 18 -9.55 9.60 -19.02
C ARG A 18 -10.39 9.89 -17.77
N VAL A 19 -10.77 8.87 -17.01
CA VAL A 19 -11.34 9.07 -15.67
C VAL A 19 -10.21 9.48 -14.73
N PRO A 20 -10.33 10.61 -14.01
CA PRO A 20 -9.33 11.01 -13.03
C PRO A 20 -9.05 9.90 -12.02
N ALA A 21 -7.78 9.75 -11.62
CA ALA A 21 -7.45 8.86 -10.51
C ALA A 21 -8.08 9.39 -9.22
N PRO A 22 -8.66 8.51 -8.38
CA PRO A 22 -9.12 8.94 -7.07
C PRO A 22 -7.94 9.42 -6.22
N LEU A 23 -8.25 10.14 -5.14
CA LEU A 23 -7.29 10.44 -4.08
C LEU A 23 -6.56 9.16 -3.67
N SER A 24 -5.23 9.19 -3.64
CA SER A 24 -4.41 8.05 -3.27
C SER A 24 -3.20 8.47 -2.45
N VAL A 25 -2.69 7.55 -1.63
CA VAL A 25 -1.43 7.73 -0.93
C VAL A 25 -0.29 7.51 -1.92
N SER A 26 0.36 8.59 -2.32
CA SER A 26 1.36 8.56 -3.38
C SER A 26 2.72 8.09 -2.86
N HIS A 27 3.34 8.80 -1.93
CA HIS A 27 4.68 8.49 -1.40
C HIS A 27 4.86 9.12 -0.02
N LEU A 28 6.03 8.87 0.59
CA LEU A 28 6.43 9.44 1.86
C LEU A 28 7.57 10.44 1.64
N GLU A 29 7.43 11.61 2.23
CA GLU A 29 8.48 12.62 2.41
C GLU A 29 8.97 12.61 3.86
N PRO A 30 10.12 13.21 4.19
CA PRO A 30 10.54 13.39 5.57
C PRO A 30 9.44 14.08 6.39
N GLY A 31 8.86 13.40 7.38
CA GLY A 31 7.77 13.93 8.20
C GLY A 31 6.41 14.07 7.51
N GLY A 32 6.24 13.58 6.29
CA GLY A 32 5.01 13.79 5.51
C GLY A 32 4.51 12.57 4.73
N ILE A 33 3.22 12.30 4.82
CA ILE A 33 2.51 11.35 3.94
C ILE A 33 1.87 12.16 2.81
N VAL A 34 2.28 11.93 1.57
CA VAL A 34 1.80 12.70 0.42
C VAL A 34 0.59 12.01 -0.22
N LEU A 35 -0.57 12.65 -0.15
CA LEU A 35 -1.77 12.30 -0.89
C LEU A 35 -1.79 13.02 -2.25
N SER A 36 -2.29 12.36 -3.27
CA SER A 36 -2.43 12.90 -4.62
C SER A 36 -3.80 12.59 -5.22
N GLU A 37 -4.44 13.60 -5.81
CA GLU A 37 -5.69 13.48 -6.59
C GLU A 37 -5.51 14.25 -7.91
N GLY A 38 -5.19 13.54 -8.99
CA GLY A 38 -4.79 14.16 -10.25
C GLY A 38 -3.55 15.06 -10.07
N LEU A 39 -3.74 16.38 -10.21
CA LEU A 39 -2.68 17.38 -10.02
C LEU A 39 -2.63 17.95 -8.60
N ALA A 40 -3.66 17.75 -7.79
CA ALA A 40 -3.71 18.24 -6.43
C ALA A 40 -2.86 17.35 -5.50
N ARG A 41 -2.16 17.99 -4.56
CA ARG A 41 -1.34 17.31 -3.56
C ARG A 41 -1.62 17.86 -2.18
N GLN A 42 -1.68 16.96 -1.22
CA GLN A 42 -1.82 17.27 0.21
C GLN A 42 -0.79 16.46 0.98
N THR A 43 -0.19 17.06 2.00
CA THR A 43 0.73 16.36 2.90
C THR A 43 0.09 16.25 4.28
N ILE A 44 0.07 15.03 4.82
CA ILE A 44 -0.32 14.78 6.21
C ILE A 44 0.97 14.65 7.04
N PRO A 45 1.18 15.49 8.06
CA PRO A 45 2.37 15.40 8.88
C PRO A 45 2.34 14.14 9.76
N PHE A 46 3.52 13.55 9.99
CA PHE A 46 3.73 12.51 10.99
C PHE A 46 5.10 12.66 11.65
N ASP A 47 5.26 12.05 12.82
CA ASP A 47 6.55 12.00 13.50
C ASP A 47 7.48 10.99 12.80
N ASP A 48 8.48 11.47 12.03
CA ASP A 48 9.38 10.63 11.22
C ASP A 48 10.66 10.24 11.98
N HIS A 49 10.48 9.70 13.18
CA HIS A 49 11.56 9.13 13.98
C HIS A 49 11.67 7.62 13.80
N GLY A 50 12.90 7.15 13.53
CA GLY A 50 13.24 5.73 13.44
C GLY A 50 12.85 5.07 12.09
N PRO A 51 13.05 3.74 11.98
CA PRO A 51 12.67 3.00 10.78
C PRO A 51 11.16 3.08 10.50
N ARG A 52 10.77 3.45 9.28
CA ARG A 52 9.36 3.59 8.86
C ARG A 52 8.54 2.31 9.03
N CYS A 53 9.16 1.14 8.92
CA CYS A 53 8.51 -0.15 9.17
C CYS A 53 8.10 -0.36 10.64
N ASP A 54 8.78 0.30 11.58
CA ASP A 54 8.54 0.18 13.02
C ASP A 54 7.85 1.41 13.60
N ASN A 55 7.77 2.50 12.84
CA ASN A 55 7.17 3.76 13.27
C ASN A 55 5.65 3.61 13.54
N PRO A 56 5.19 3.79 14.80
CA PRO A 56 3.78 3.62 15.16
C PRO A 56 2.89 4.75 14.61
N ALA A 57 3.37 6.00 14.59
CA ALA A 57 2.61 7.13 14.08
C ALA A 57 2.32 6.97 12.59
N LEU A 58 3.32 6.53 11.82
CA LEU A 58 3.17 6.24 10.40
C LEU A 58 2.21 5.06 10.16
N PHE A 59 2.34 3.98 10.94
CA PHE A 59 1.44 2.83 10.86
C PHE A 59 -0.03 3.25 11.09
N ASP A 60 -0.31 3.99 12.15
CA ASP A 60 -1.67 4.42 12.47
C ASP A 60 -2.24 5.36 11.42
N ALA A 61 -1.43 6.29 10.89
CA ALA A 61 -1.85 7.19 9.84
C ALA A 61 -2.19 6.45 8.53
N LEU A 62 -1.33 5.55 8.07
CA LEU A 62 -1.58 4.75 6.86
C LEU A 62 -2.76 3.78 7.06
N ARG A 63 -2.89 3.16 8.24
CA ARG A 63 -4.03 2.29 8.57
C ARG A 63 -5.35 3.07 8.56
N LYS A 64 -5.36 4.31 9.06
CA LYS A 64 -6.54 5.18 8.99
C LYS A 64 -6.91 5.50 7.54
N LEU A 65 -5.94 5.91 6.71
CA LEU A 65 -6.18 6.18 5.29
C LEU A 65 -6.72 4.94 4.56
N ASN A 66 -6.23 3.74 4.92
CA ASN A 66 -6.78 2.49 4.40
C ASN A 66 -8.24 2.27 4.81
N ALA A 67 -8.58 2.51 6.08
CA ALA A 67 -9.95 2.41 6.59
C ALA A 67 -10.90 3.42 5.91
N ASP A 68 -10.38 4.58 5.53
CA ASP A 68 -11.10 5.61 4.75
C ASP A 68 -11.23 5.22 3.25
N GLY A 69 -10.70 4.06 2.84
CA GLY A 69 -10.79 3.54 1.48
C GLY A 69 -9.81 4.17 0.48
N ILE A 70 -8.78 4.87 0.96
CA ILE A 70 -7.78 5.54 0.13
C ILE A 70 -6.73 4.50 -0.34
N PRO A 71 -6.58 4.27 -1.66
CA PRO A 71 -5.62 3.31 -2.18
C PRO A 71 -4.18 3.84 -2.08
N PHE A 72 -3.21 2.92 -2.05
CA PHE A 72 -1.78 3.19 -2.00
C PHE A 72 -1.13 3.02 -3.36
N GLN A 73 -0.35 3.99 -3.81
CA GLN A 73 0.27 3.94 -5.13
C GLN A 73 1.34 2.85 -5.19
N TYR A 74 1.24 1.98 -6.19
CA TYR A 74 2.19 0.91 -6.43
C TYR A 74 3.52 1.49 -6.95
N GLN A 75 4.57 1.35 -6.16
CA GLN A 75 5.93 1.80 -6.46
C GLN A 75 6.95 0.70 -6.14
N PRO A 76 7.17 -0.25 -7.06
CA PRO A 76 7.98 -1.43 -6.76
C PRO A 76 9.45 -1.09 -6.46
N GLN A 77 9.95 0.01 -7.01
CA GLN A 77 11.37 0.42 -6.91
C GLN A 77 11.68 1.19 -5.61
N VAL A 78 10.68 1.65 -4.88
CA VAL A 78 10.86 2.47 -3.67
C VAL A 78 10.67 1.57 -2.46
N VAL A 79 11.74 1.31 -1.70
CA VAL A 79 11.76 0.31 -0.62
C VAL A 79 10.72 0.61 0.45
N ASP A 80 10.62 1.87 0.86
CA ASP A 80 9.75 2.40 1.90
C ASP A 80 8.46 3.02 1.34
N ALA A 81 8.04 2.60 0.14
CA ALA A 81 6.77 3.00 -0.42
C ALA A 81 5.61 2.63 0.52
N PRO A 82 4.56 3.49 0.65
CA PRO A 82 3.39 3.20 1.47
C PRO A 82 2.79 1.81 1.22
N ALA A 83 2.59 1.43 -0.04
CA ALA A 83 2.03 0.13 -0.41
C ALA A 83 2.92 -1.06 0.06
N ARG A 84 4.25 -0.90 0.02
CA ARG A 84 5.18 -1.92 0.51
C ARG A 84 5.20 -2.02 2.03
N LEU A 85 5.05 -0.91 2.74
CA LEU A 85 4.89 -0.91 4.19
C LEU A 85 3.60 -1.63 4.60
N MET A 86 2.48 -1.33 3.91
CA MET A 86 1.20 -2.03 4.12
C MET A 86 1.33 -3.54 3.87
N ALA A 87 1.98 -3.94 2.77
CA ALA A 87 2.24 -5.34 2.46
C ALA A 87 3.11 -6.01 3.53
N TRP A 88 4.18 -5.35 3.97
CA TRP A 88 5.05 -5.84 5.04
C TRP A 88 4.32 -6.01 6.37
N TRP A 89 3.48 -5.05 6.74
CA TRP A 89 2.67 -5.16 7.96
C TRP A 89 1.63 -6.27 7.87
N GLN A 90 1.05 -6.53 6.70
CA GLN A 90 0.21 -7.73 6.52
C GLN A 90 1.04 -9.01 6.64
N GLU A 91 2.23 -9.05 6.05
CA GLU A 91 3.12 -10.22 6.06
C GLU A 91 3.63 -10.56 7.46
N THR A 92 3.85 -9.55 8.30
CA THR A 92 4.25 -9.72 9.70
C THR A 92 3.09 -9.86 10.66
N GLY A 93 1.85 -9.83 10.17
CA GLY A 93 0.63 -9.91 10.98
C GLY A 93 0.30 -8.64 11.79
N ARG A 94 1.04 -7.55 11.61
CA ARG A 94 0.75 -6.24 12.24
C ARG A 94 -0.49 -5.58 11.65
N LEU A 95 -0.78 -5.82 10.37
CA LEU A 95 -1.99 -5.37 9.69
C LEU A 95 -2.88 -6.57 9.36
N ALA A 96 -4.07 -6.62 9.96
CA ALA A 96 -5.05 -7.69 9.77
C ALA A 96 -6.20 -7.30 8.82
N ASP A 97 -6.00 -6.26 8.01
CA ASP A 97 -7.01 -5.70 7.10
C ASP A 97 -6.55 -5.78 5.65
N THR A 98 -7.48 -5.95 4.72
CA THR A 98 -7.25 -5.76 3.28
C THR A 98 -6.88 -4.30 3.00
N PHE A 99 -5.97 -4.08 2.05
CA PHE A 99 -5.70 -2.73 1.53
C PHE A 99 -5.80 -2.69 0.01
N SER A 100 -5.95 -1.50 -0.55
CA SER A 100 -6.05 -1.30 -2.00
C SER A 100 -4.78 -0.68 -2.56
N GLU A 101 -4.27 -1.22 -3.66
CA GLU A 101 -3.19 -0.62 -4.44
C GLU A 101 -3.74 0.06 -5.69
N ILE A 102 -3.20 1.22 -6.06
CA ILE A 102 -3.47 1.87 -7.34
C ILE A 102 -2.21 1.87 -8.22
N ALA A 103 -2.37 1.46 -9.48
CA ALA A 103 -1.30 1.46 -10.47
C ALA A 103 -1.80 2.04 -11.80
N TRP A 104 -0.95 2.81 -12.48
CA TRP A 104 -1.23 3.28 -13.84
C TRP A 104 -0.95 2.16 -14.85
N LEU A 105 -1.91 1.88 -15.73
CA LEU A 105 -1.75 0.97 -16.87
C LEU A 105 -1.30 1.73 -18.12
N SER A 106 -1.72 2.99 -18.24
CA SER A 106 -1.35 3.95 -19.27
C SER A 106 -1.53 5.37 -18.71
N PRO A 107 -1.14 6.43 -19.43
CA PRO A 107 -1.39 7.81 -18.99
C PRO A 107 -2.88 8.15 -18.79
N GLU A 108 -3.79 7.38 -19.40
CA GLU A 108 -5.24 7.63 -19.32
C GLU A 108 -6.01 6.59 -18.51
N GLN A 109 -5.35 5.54 -18.00
CA GLN A 109 -6.02 4.45 -17.30
C GLN A 109 -5.25 3.99 -16.07
N TRP A 110 -5.99 3.80 -14.99
CA TRP A 110 -5.48 3.25 -13.74
C TRP A 110 -6.25 1.98 -13.36
N ARG A 111 -5.63 1.18 -12.50
CA ARG A 111 -6.21 -0.03 -11.92
C ARG A 111 -6.07 0.03 -10.41
N ILE A 112 -7.16 -0.25 -9.70
CA ILE A 112 -7.14 -0.51 -8.28
C ILE A 112 -7.21 -2.02 -8.06
N THR A 113 -6.32 -2.54 -7.21
CA THR A 113 -6.24 -3.97 -6.87
C THR A 113 -6.40 -4.12 -5.36
N SER A 114 -7.32 -4.98 -4.93
CA SER A 114 -7.52 -5.31 -3.52
C SER A 114 -6.52 -6.38 -3.09
N ILE A 115 -5.71 -6.08 -2.09
CA ILE A 115 -4.69 -6.97 -1.52
C ILE A 115 -5.21 -7.56 -0.21
N PRO A 116 -5.69 -8.83 -0.23
CA PRO A 116 -6.24 -9.47 0.95
C PRO A 116 -5.16 -9.78 1.98
N VAL A 117 -5.58 -9.99 3.23
CA VAL A 117 -4.71 -10.53 4.28
C VAL A 117 -4.20 -11.92 3.85
N PRO A 118 -2.89 -12.21 4.02
CA PRO A 118 -2.33 -13.51 3.68
C PRO A 118 -2.89 -14.61 4.58
N VAL A 119 -3.09 -15.80 4.02
CA VAL A 119 -3.60 -16.98 4.75
C VAL A 119 -2.44 -17.92 5.05
N GLN A 120 -2.26 -18.28 6.32
CA GLN A 120 -1.23 -19.23 6.76
C GLN A 120 -1.33 -20.56 6.02
N GLY A 121 -0.18 -21.12 5.62
CA GLY A 121 -0.09 -22.39 4.91
C GLY A 121 -0.34 -22.33 3.40
N VAL A 122 -0.78 -21.19 2.85
CA VAL A 122 -0.86 -21.01 1.40
C VAL A 122 0.54 -20.86 0.81
N MET A 123 0.91 -21.74 -0.11
CA MET A 123 2.25 -21.78 -0.75
C MET A 123 3.41 -21.88 0.26
N GLY A 124 3.19 -22.53 1.41
CA GLY A 124 4.23 -22.68 2.44
C GLY A 124 4.56 -21.39 3.19
N TRP A 125 3.70 -20.36 3.10
CA TRP A 125 3.90 -19.12 3.85
C TRP A 125 3.69 -19.34 5.36
N ASP A 126 4.69 -18.95 6.14
CA ASP A 126 4.81 -19.15 7.59
C ASP A 126 4.64 -17.86 8.41
N GLY A 127 4.42 -16.71 7.75
CA GLY A 127 4.29 -15.41 8.41
C GLY A 127 5.58 -14.60 8.57
N ARG A 128 6.72 -15.04 8.01
CA ARG A 128 8.02 -14.38 8.27
C ARG A 128 8.83 -13.94 7.04
N ALA A 129 8.36 -14.22 5.83
CA ALA A 129 9.09 -13.84 4.61
C ALA A 129 8.76 -12.40 4.18
N GLY A 130 9.74 -11.49 4.25
CA GLY A 130 9.63 -10.18 3.59
C GLY A 130 10.95 -9.38 3.62
N PRO A 131 11.08 -8.32 2.81
CA PRO A 131 12.34 -7.64 2.53
C PRO A 131 12.94 -6.83 3.69
N PHE A 132 12.22 -6.72 4.81
CA PHE A 132 12.69 -6.06 6.04
C PHE A 132 13.03 -7.07 7.15
N ALA A 133 12.94 -8.38 6.88
CA ALA A 133 13.47 -9.41 7.76
C ALA A 133 15.01 -9.43 7.59
N GLY A 134 15.70 -8.71 8.47
CA GLY A 134 17.16 -8.81 8.62
C GLY A 134 17.59 -10.13 9.23
#